data_AF-A0A394DBN5-F1
#
_entry.id   AF-A0A394DBN5-F1
#
_cell.length_a   1.000
_cell.length_b   1.000
_cell.length_c   1.000
_cell.angle_alpha   90.00
_cell.angle_beta   90.00
_cell.angle_gamma   90.00
#
_symmetry.space_group_name_H-M   'P 1'
#
loop_
_entity.id
_entity.type
_entity.pdbx_description
1 polymer ?
#
loop_
_entity_poly.entity_id
_entity_poly.type
_entity_poly.pdbx_seq_one_letter_code
_entity_poly.pdbx_strand_id
1 'polypeptide(L)'
;MVRIGGGVFPHIKEPDYLRDGQYRIDSQATPTMLNSLMYKLSYYRFVETDGKAFDRVRRTEIGKKYFKLTHFEEVFTTHHWMVRLYKLKPPKNRIRGKAKKSKSKASSTTAPKRKGTRRNPF
;
A
#
# COMPACT_ATOMS: atom_id res chain seq x y z
N MET A 1 7.11 4.10 22.92
CA MET A 1 7.37 4.75 21.62
C MET A 1 6.43 5.93 21.39
N VAL A 2 5.11 5.72 21.34
CA VAL A 2 4.12 6.78 21.05
C VAL A 2 4.21 7.96 22.02
N ARG A 3 4.27 7.71 23.34
CA ARG A 3 4.40 8.78 24.36
C ARG A 3 5.62 9.69 24.17
N ILE A 4 6.78 9.09 23.88
CA ILE A 4 8.03 9.84 23.67
C ILE A 4 7.93 10.66 22.37
N GLY A 5 7.46 10.06 21.28
CA GLY A 5 7.29 10.78 20.00
C GLY A 5 6.23 11.88 20.08
N GLY A 6 5.12 11.64 20.77
CA GLY A 6 4.03 12.61 20.97
C GLY A 6 4.42 13.80 21.84
N GLY A 7 5.43 13.67 22.71
CA GLY A 7 5.97 14.79 23.47
C GLY A 7 6.66 15.86 22.60
N VAL A 8 7.21 15.46 21.46
CA VAL A 8 7.90 16.37 20.51
C VAL A 8 7.00 16.72 19.32
N PHE A 9 6.19 15.77 18.87
CA PHE A 9 5.35 15.91 17.67
C PHE A 9 3.85 15.83 18.05
N PRO A 10 3.13 16.97 18.12
CA PRO A 10 1.75 17.02 18.61
C PRO A 10 0.71 16.25 17.77
N HIS A 11 1.06 15.88 16.53
CA HIS A 11 0.20 15.09 15.65
C HIS A 11 0.21 13.59 16.01
N ILE A 12 1.15 13.14 16.84
CA ILE A 12 1.19 11.77 17.37
C ILE A 12 0.48 11.77 18.73
N LYS A 13 -0.76 11.29 18.77
CA LYS A 13 -1.55 11.26 20.00
C LYS A 13 -1.81 9.82 20.42
N GLU A 14 -1.49 9.48 21.66
CA GLU A 14 -1.72 8.13 22.21
C GLU A 14 -3.19 7.68 22.14
N PRO A 15 -4.19 8.52 22.43
CA PRO A 15 -5.60 8.13 22.30
C PRO A 15 -5.98 7.61 20.92
N ASP A 16 -5.35 8.09 19.84
CA ASP A 16 -5.66 7.67 18.47
C ASP A 16 -5.34 6.19 18.23
N TYR A 17 -4.44 5.60 19.02
CA TYR A 17 -4.05 4.19 18.96
C TYR A 17 -4.90 3.27 19.83
N LEU A 18 -5.77 3.84 20.68
CA LEU A 18 -6.55 3.10 21.66
C LEU A 18 -7.99 2.96 21.19
N ARG A 19 -8.58 1.80 21.40
CA ARG A 19 -10.02 1.57 21.26
C ARG A 19 -10.59 1.38 22.65
N ASP A 20 -11.48 2.29 23.09
CA ASP A 20 -12.09 2.24 24.43
C ASP A 20 -11.04 2.16 25.56
N GLY A 21 -9.91 2.86 25.39
CA GLY A 21 -8.79 2.86 26.33
C GLY A 21 -7.90 1.60 26.29
N GLN A 22 -8.16 0.65 25.39
CA GLN A 22 -7.37 -0.57 25.24
C GLN A 22 -6.59 -0.62 23.92
N TYR A 23 -5.40 -1.22 23.98
CA TYR A 23 -4.62 -1.54 22.79
C TYR A 23 -5.12 -2.83 22.15
N ARG A 24 -5.69 -2.69 20.95
CA ARG A 24 -6.17 -3.83 20.16
C ARG A 24 -5.38 -3.95 18.86
N ILE A 25 -5.26 -5.18 18.36
CA ILE A 25 -4.64 -5.50 17.05
C ILE A 25 -5.56 -6.31 16.13
N ASP A 26 -6.77 -6.59 16.62
CA ASP A 26 -7.83 -7.31 15.93
C ASP A 26 -8.57 -6.38 14.95
N SER A 27 -9.67 -6.86 14.37
CA SER A 27 -10.48 -6.09 13.43
C SER A 27 -11.13 -4.84 14.04
N GLN A 28 -11.20 -4.74 15.36
CA GLN A 28 -11.77 -3.61 16.10
C GLN A 28 -10.70 -2.57 16.49
N ALA A 29 -9.43 -2.83 16.19
CA ALA A 29 -8.35 -1.87 16.40
C ALA A 29 -8.57 -0.59 15.59
N THR A 30 -8.04 0.54 16.08
CA THR A 30 -8.19 1.81 15.39
C THR A 30 -7.49 1.79 14.03
N PRO A 31 -8.00 2.55 13.04
CA PRO A 31 -7.30 2.71 11.75
C PRO A 31 -5.87 3.22 11.91
N THR A 32 -5.60 4.06 12.92
CA THR A 32 -4.27 4.58 13.24
C THR A 32 -3.32 3.46 13.67
N MET A 33 -3.78 2.53 14.51
CA MET A 33 -3.00 1.34 14.90
C MET A 33 -2.72 0.44 13.69
N LEU A 34 -3.76 0.04 12.94
CA LEU A 34 -3.65 -0.89 11.81
C LEU A 34 -2.88 -0.31 10.61
N ASN A 35 -2.80 1.01 10.49
CA ASN A 35 -2.01 1.67 9.45
C ASN A 35 -0.63 2.16 9.92
N SER A 36 -0.31 2.00 11.21
CA SER A 36 1.01 2.37 11.73
C SER A 36 2.14 1.62 11.04
N LEU A 37 3.31 2.25 10.98
CA LEU A 37 4.49 1.63 10.38
C LEU A 37 4.88 0.36 11.16
N MET A 38 4.86 0.43 12.50
CA MET A 38 5.20 -0.70 13.35
C MET A 38 4.29 -1.91 13.10
N TYR A 39 2.96 -1.72 13.05
CA TYR A 39 2.03 -2.81 12.76
C TYR A 39 2.32 -3.45 11.40
N LYS A 40 2.52 -2.62 10.37
CA LYS A 40 2.77 -3.11 9.01
C LYS A 40 4.07 -3.89 8.90
N LEU A 41 5.14 -3.43 9.56
CA LEU A 41 6.43 -4.13 9.51
C LEU A 41 6.38 -5.42 10.34
N SER A 42 5.71 -5.45 11.49
CA SER A 42 5.64 -6.66 12.31
C SER A 42 4.75 -7.75 11.71
N TYR A 43 3.63 -7.39 11.08
CA TYR A 43 2.65 -8.36 10.56
C TYR A 43 2.68 -8.52 9.04
N TYR A 44 3.72 -8.03 8.36
CA TYR A 44 3.84 -8.22 6.91
C TYR A 44 3.89 -9.71 6.58
N ARG A 45 2.98 -10.18 5.71
CA ARG A 45 2.85 -11.59 5.31
C ARG A 45 2.62 -12.57 6.47
N PHE A 46 2.16 -12.10 7.62
CA PHE A 46 1.91 -12.96 8.79
C PHE A 46 0.80 -13.99 8.56
N VAL A 47 -0.07 -13.78 7.57
CA VAL A 47 -1.09 -14.77 7.17
C VAL A 47 -0.47 -16.00 6.54
N GLU A 48 0.71 -15.89 5.95
CA GLU A 48 1.36 -16.99 5.22
C GLU A 48 2.01 -18.02 6.15
N THR A 49 2.06 -17.77 7.47
CA THR A 49 2.61 -18.73 8.44
C THR A 49 1.64 -19.86 8.73
N ASP A 50 0.50 -19.52 9.36
CA ASP A 50 -0.46 -20.48 9.91
C ASP A 50 -1.86 -20.33 9.26
N GLY A 51 -2.01 -19.49 8.23
CA GLY A 51 -3.27 -19.20 7.52
C GLY A 51 -4.27 -18.33 8.29
N LYS A 52 -4.34 -18.48 9.62
CA LYS A 52 -5.22 -17.72 10.52
C LYS A 52 -4.60 -16.42 11.02
N ALA A 53 -3.29 -16.22 10.84
CA ALA A 53 -2.58 -15.01 11.27
C ALA A 53 -2.84 -14.67 12.75
N PHE A 54 -2.72 -15.68 13.62
CA PHE A 54 -3.04 -15.56 15.05
C PHE A 54 -1.79 -15.16 15.84
N ASP A 55 -1.86 -14.03 16.57
CA ASP A 55 -0.79 -13.60 17.46
C ASP A 55 -0.88 -14.37 18.79
N ARG A 56 0.11 -15.24 19.04
CA ARG A 56 0.15 -16.09 20.24
C ARG A 56 0.36 -15.32 21.54
N VAL A 57 1.06 -14.19 21.48
CA VAL A 57 1.35 -13.37 22.67
C VAL A 57 0.10 -12.61 23.09
N ARG A 58 -0.61 -12.03 22.12
CA ARG A 58 -1.84 -11.24 22.37
C ARG A 58 -3.10 -12.08 22.40
N ARG A 59 -3.02 -13.35 21.95
CA ARG A 59 -4.14 -14.30 21.86
C ARG A 59 -5.30 -13.76 21.01
N THR A 60 -4.97 -13.09 19.92
CA THR A 60 -5.95 -12.49 19.01
C THR A 60 -5.56 -12.70 17.56
N GLU A 61 -6.56 -12.87 16.71
CA GLU A 61 -6.39 -12.81 15.26
C GLU A 61 -6.16 -11.37 14.80
N ILE A 62 -5.23 -11.17 13.86
CA ILE A 62 -4.92 -9.82 13.37
C ILE A 62 -6.08 -9.24 12.55
N GLY A 63 -6.35 -7.94 12.74
CA GLY A 63 -7.41 -7.24 12.02
C GLY A 63 -7.14 -7.03 10.53
N LYS A 64 -5.89 -6.70 10.16
CA LYS A 64 -5.51 -6.41 8.77
C LYS A 64 -4.53 -7.44 8.23
N LYS A 65 -5.09 -8.46 7.60
CA LYS A 65 -4.38 -9.62 7.06
C LYS A 65 -3.55 -9.33 5.81
N TYR A 66 -4.12 -8.62 4.84
CA TYR A 66 -3.50 -8.42 3.53
C TYR A 66 -3.17 -6.95 3.30
N PHE A 67 -1.88 -6.66 3.16
CA PHE A 67 -1.39 -5.34 2.77
C PHE A 67 -0.02 -5.46 2.11
N LYS A 68 0.35 -4.43 1.35
CA LYS A 68 1.64 -4.34 0.66
C LYS A 68 2.46 -3.19 1.23
N LEU A 69 3.78 -3.40 1.33
CA LEU A 69 4.72 -2.35 1.70
C LEU A 69 5.12 -1.56 0.46
N THR A 70 4.97 -0.23 0.53
CA THR A 70 5.26 0.67 -0.60
C THR A 70 6.70 1.14 -0.61
N HIS A 71 7.22 1.53 0.56
CA HIS A 71 8.55 2.12 0.73
C HIS A 71 9.59 1.15 1.29
N PHE A 72 9.16 0.04 1.88
CA PHE A 72 10.06 -0.95 2.44
C PHE A 72 9.97 -2.27 1.68
N GLU A 73 11.07 -3.01 1.65
CA GLU A 73 11.12 -4.42 1.28
C GLU A 73 11.68 -5.24 2.44
N GLU A 74 11.11 -6.41 2.63
CA GLU A 74 11.64 -7.42 3.55
C GLU A 74 12.91 -8.01 2.94
N VAL A 75 14.03 -7.91 3.63
CA VAL A 75 15.32 -8.47 3.16
C VAL A 75 15.70 -9.75 3.88
N PHE A 76 15.23 -9.93 5.12
CA PHE A 76 15.49 -11.13 5.90
C PHE A 76 14.45 -11.28 7.01
N THR A 77 14.03 -12.51 7.28
CA THR A 77 13.22 -12.87 8.45
C THR A 77 13.76 -14.17 9.03
N THR A 78 13.97 -14.19 10.35
CA THR A 78 14.42 -15.38 11.08
C THR A 78 13.42 -16.54 10.99
N HIS A 79 13.91 -17.77 11.18
CA HIS A 79 13.08 -18.98 11.07
C HIS A 79 11.84 -18.97 12.00
N HIS A 80 12.00 -18.52 13.24
CA HIS A 80 10.90 -18.39 14.21
C HIS A 80 10.25 -17.00 14.23
N TRP A 81 10.50 -16.17 13.22
CA TRP A 81 9.86 -14.86 13.03
C TRP A 81 10.06 -13.89 14.21
N MET A 82 11.15 -14.05 14.98
CA MET A 82 11.51 -13.13 16.09
C MET A 82 12.11 -11.82 15.58
N VAL A 83 12.95 -11.91 14.54
CA VAL A 83 13.61 -10.74 13.94
C VAL A 83 13.26 -10.66 12.46
N ARG A 84 12.90 -9.44 12.01
CA ARG A 84 12.55 -9.08 10.64
C ARG A 84 13.35 -7.84 10.24
N LEU A 85 14.10 -7.94 9.15
CA LEU A 85 14.92 -6.87 8.62
C LEU A 85 14.26 -6.30 7.36
N TYR A 86 14.14 -4.98 7.34
CA TYR A 86 13.52 -4.23 6.25
C TYR A 86 14.50 -3.22 5.69
N LYS A 87 14.57 -3.15 4.36
CA LYS A 87 15.35 -2.14 3.64
C LYS A 87 14.43 -1.07 3.08
N LEU A 88 14.83 0.19 3.22
CA LEU A 88 14.16 1.32 2.57
C LEU A 88 14.45 1.27 1.07
N LYS A 89 13.39 1.26 0.26
CA LYS A 89 13.49 1.33 -1.19
C LYS A 89 13.97 2.72 -1.60
N PRO A 90 14.76 2.83 -2.68
CA PRO A 90 15.14 4.14 -3.21
C PRO A 90 13.89 4.94 -3.61
N PRO A 91 13.95 6.27 -3.53
CA PRO A 91 12.85 7.12 -3.98
C PRO A 91 12.55 6.84 -5.45
N LYS A 92 11.27 6.90 -5.82
CA LYS A 92 10.86 6.62 -7.21
C LYS A 92 11.43 7.69 -8.14
N ASN A 93 12.15 7.26 -9.16
CA ASN A 93 12.83 8.13 -10.14
C ASN A 93 11.88 9.03 -10.97
N ARG A 94 10.55 8.80 -10.92
CA ARG A 94 9.57 9.61 -11.64
C ARG A 94 8.35 9.89 -10.76
N ILE A 95 8.12 11.17 -10.46
CA ILE A 95 6.84 11.64 -9.91
C ILE A 95 5.82 11.36 -11.01
N ARG A 96 4.92 10.40 -10.79
CA ARG A 96 3.73 10.25 -11.64
C ARG A 96 2.83 11.47 -11.39
N GLY A 97 3.23 12.63 -11.89
CA GLY A 97 2.29 13.69 -12.21
C GLY A 97 1.26 13.04 -13.12
N LYS A 98 -0.02 13.16 -12.75
CA LYS A 98 -1.09 12.78 -13.65
C LYS A 98 -0.91 13.63 -14.90
N ALA A 99 -0.27 13.09 -15.93
CA ALA A 99 -0.27 13.72 -17.24
C ALA A 99 -1.75 13.86 -17.59
N LYS A 100 -2.25 15.10 -17.60
CA LYS A 100 -3.55 15.40 -18.19
C LYS A 100 -3.46 14.88 -19.62
N LYS A 101 -4.11 13.76 -19.92
CA LYS A 101 -4.32 13.33 -21.30
C LYS A 101 -5.12 14.46 -21.94
N SER A 102 -4.45 15.34 -22.68
CA SER A 102 -5.10 16.24 -23.61
C SER A 102 -5.88 15.36 -24.57
N LYS A 103 -7.22 15.43 -24.49
CA LYS A 103 -8.13 14.67 -25.32
C LYS A 103 -7.94 15.18 -26.76
N SER A 104 -7.13 14.50 -27.56
CA SER A 104 -7.01 14.79 -28.99
C SER A 104 -8.37 14.50 -29.64
N LYS A 105 -9.08 15.57 -30.01
CA LYS A 105 -10.35 15.54 -30.72
C LYS A 105 -10.06 15.04 -32.14
N ALA A 106 -10.35 13.78 -32.44
CA ALA A 106 -10.34 13.29 -33.82
C ALA A 106 -11.60 13.79 -34.52
N SER A 107 -11.45 14.71 -35.47
CA SER A 107 -12.52 15.15 -36.36
C SER A 107 -12.76 14.10 -37.43
N SER A 108 -13.87 13.37 -37.33
CA SER A 108 -14.36 12.46 -38.37
C SER A 108 -14.95 13.25 -39.53
N THR A 109 -14.27 13.29 -40.67
CA THR A 109 -14.88 13.62 -41.97
C THR A 109 -14.63 12.46 -42.93
N THR A 110 -15.58 11.52 -42.97
CA THR A 110 -15.63 10.45 -43.97
C THR A 110 -16.50 10.90 -45.13
N ALA A 111 -15.88 11.23 -46.27
CA ALA A 111 -16.56 11.33 -47.56
C ALA A 111 -16.02 10.23 -48.49
N PRO A 112 -16.85 9.29 -48.99
CA PRO A 112 -16.37 8.21 -49.85
C PRO A 112 -16.24 8.70 -51.30
N LYS A 113 -15.01 8.80 -51.82
CA LYS A 113 -14.73 8.99 -53.25
C LYS A 113 -14.96 7.67 -54.01
N ARG A 114 -15.89 7.71 -54.97
CA ARG A 114 -16.23 6.65 -55.94
C ARG A 114 -14.99 6.20 -56.74
N LYS A 115 -14.76 4.89 -56.83
CA LYS A 115 -13.78 4.24 -57.72
C LYS A 115 -14.23 4.40 -59.18
N GLY A 116 -13.52 5.25 -59.93
CA GLY A 116 -13.60 5.36 -61.39
C GLY A 116 -12.41 4.66 -62.05
N THR A 117 -12.72 3.71 -62.90
CA THR A 117 -11.81 2.85 -63.68
C THR A 117 -11.03 3.64 -64.73
N ARG A 118 -9.72 3.39 -64.88
CA ARG A 118 -8.99 3.07 -66.14
C ARG A 118 -7.53 3.58 -66.19
N ARG A 119 -6.63 2.60 -66.37
CA ARG A 119 -5.43 2.48 -67.22
C ARG A 119 -4.42 3.64 -67.32
N ASN A 120 -3.17 3.30 -67.00
CA ASN A 120 -1.93 3.95 -67.46
C ASN A 120 -1.81 3.93 -69.00
N PRO A 121 -1.03 4.86 -69.56
CA PRO A 121 0.24 4.43 -70.15
C PRO A 121 1.42 5.40 -69.93
N PHE A 122 2.62 4.80 -69.93
CA PHE A 122 3.99 5.32 -69.73
C PHE A 122 4.50 5.36 -68.28
#